data_AF-A0A087RSS1-F1
#
_entry.id   AF-A0A087RSS1-F1
#
_cell.length_a   1.000
_cell.length_b   1.000
_cell.length_c   1.000
_cell.angle_alpha   90.00
_cell.angle_beta   90.00
_cell.angle_gamma   90.00
#
_symmetry.space_group_name_H-M   'P 1'
#
loop_
_entity.id
_entity.type
_entity.pdbx_description
1 polymer ?
#
loop_
_entity_poly.entity_id
_entity_poly.type
_entity_poly.pdbx_seq_one_letter_code
_entity_poly.pdbx_strand_id
1 'polypeptide(L)'
;TPSIGEKIGDVVKPKGALKPRVQEGVKKLRLQIQKLDKMLSGLQERDGQLFSRIVEATQKHDTQTAKVLGNELAEIRKVIKIMSGARIALEQIELRLTTFSDLGDTVVAIMPTMGLMKRS
;
A
#
# COMPACT_ATOMS: atom_id res chain seq x y z
N THR A 1 -1.03 -19.75 39.24
CA THR A 1 -1.21 -18.56 38.38
C THR A 1 -0.25 -18.69 37.22
N PRO A 2 -0.68 -18.70 35.95
CA PRO A 2 0.23 -19.00 34.84
C PRO A 2 1.24 -17.87 34.66
N SER A 3 2.50 -18.23 34.44
CA SER A 3 3.61 -17.28 34.30
C SER A 3 3.53 -16.55 32.96
N ILE A 4 3.94 -15.27 32.93
CA ILE A 4 3.98 -14.44 31.72
C ILE A 4 4.81 -15.12 30.61
N GLY A 5 5.79 -15.96 30.96
CA GLY A 5 6.58 -16.73 29.99
C GLY A 5 5.81 -17.81 29.24
N GLU A 6 4.74 -18.37 29.81
CA GLU A 6 3.90 -19.38 29.13
C GLU A 6 2.92 -18.74 28.15
N LYS A 7 2.47 -17.51 28.43
CA LYS A 7 1.53 -16.77 27.56
C LYS A 7 2.18 -16.21 26.29
N ILE A 8 3.50 -16.02 26.29
CA ILE A 8 4.24 -15.60 25.09
C ILE A 8 4.51 -16.80 24.16
N GLY A 9 4.65 -18.02 24.70
CA GLY A 9 4.90 -19.22 23.91
C GLY A 9 3.70 -19.72 23.10
N ASP A 10 2.48 -19.52 23.59
CA ASP A 10 1.26 -20.06 22.93
C ASP A 10 0.70 -19.13 21.83
N VAL A 11 1.06 -17.85 21.83
CA VAL A 11 0.80 -16.92 20.70
C VAL A 11 1.74 -17.18 19.52
N VAL A 12 2.81 -17.96 19.74
CA VAL A 12 3.88 -18.25 18.77
C VAL A 12 3.81 -19.68 18.24
N LYS A 13 2.76 -20.46 18.53
CA LYS A 13 2.52 -21.73 17.83
C LYS A 13 1.90 -21.47 16.45
N PRO A 14 2.63 -21.68 15.33
CA PRO A 14 2.07 -21.47 14.01
C PRO A 14 1.11 -22.61 13.71
N LYS A 15 -0.20 -22.32 13.73
CA LYS A 15 -1.20 -23.14 13.01
C LYS A 15 -0.92 -22.99 11.51
N GLY A 16 -0.02 -23.82 10.97
CA GLY A 16 0.53 -23.68 9.61
C GLY A 16 1.52 -22.52 9.47
N ALA A 17 2.43 -22.60 8.51
CA ALA A 17 3.51 -21.60 8.36
C ALA A 17 2.92 -20.22 8.02
N LEU A 18 2.81 -19.36 9.03
CA LEU A 18 2.31 -17.99 8.94
C LEU A 18 3.14 -17.17 7.91
N LYS A 19 4.44 -17.46 7.84
CA LYS A 19 5.42 -16.78 6.98
C LYS A 19 5.09 -16.86 5.48
N PRO A 20 4.88 -18.05 4.86
CA PRO A 20 4.40 -18.15 3.49
C PRO A 20 3.13 -17.34 3.20
N ARG A 21 2.19 -17.27 4.15
CA ARG A 21 0.95 -16.50 3.97
C ARG A 21 1.21 -14.99 3.98
N VAL A 22 2.10 -14.51 4.85
CA VAL A 22 2.54 -13.10 4.89
C VAL A 22 3.27 -12.73 3.60
N GLN A 23 4.20 -13.58 3.14
CA GLN A 23 4.95 -13.36 1.90
C GLN A 23 4.03 -13.28 0.68
N GLU A 24 3.05 -14.18 0.58
CA GLU A 24 2.05 -14.12 -0.50
C GLU A 24 1.18 -12.86 -0.40
N GLY A 25 0.82 -12.44 0.82
CA GLY A 25 0.12 -11.16 1.06
C GLY A 25 0.92 -9.95 0.58
N VAL A 26 2.21 -9.87 0.94
CA VAL A 26 3.13 -8.81 0.52
C VAL A 26 3.24 -8.77 -1.01
N LYS A 27 3.39 -9.93 -1.66
CA LYS A 27 3.44 -10.03 -3.13
C LYS A 27 2.17 -9.46 -3.77
N LYS A 28 0.99 -9.81 -3.24
CA LYS A 28 -0.29 -9.28 -3.74
C LYS A 28 -0.41 -7.78 -3.54
N LEU A 29 0.02 -7.23 -2.39
CA LEU A 29 0.03 -5.79 -2.14
C LEU A 29 0.90 -5.05 -3.15
N ARG A 30 2.13 -5.53 -3.39
CA ARG A 30 3.04 -4.94 -4.38
C ARG A 30 2.43 -4.89 -5.78
N LEU A 31 1.74 -5.97 -6.20
CA LEU A 31 1.03 -6.00 -7.49
C LEU A 31 -0.11 -4.96 -7.56
N GLN A 32 -0.84 -4.73 -6.47
CA GLN A 32 -1.90 -3.72 -6.43
C GLN A 32 -1.33 -2.30 -6.43
N ILE A 33 -0.23 -2.05 -5.72
CA ILE A 33 0.50 -0.76 -5.75
C ILE A 33 0.93 -0.45 -7.18
N GLN A 34 1.56 -1.39 -7.89
CA GLN A 34 1.97 -1.21 -9.29
C GLN A 34 0.79 -0.91 -10.23
N LYS A 35 -0.37 -1.56 -10.01
CA LYS A 35 -1.59 -1.26 -10.77
C LYS A 35 -2.09 0.15 -10.50
N LEU A 36 -2.09 0.58 -9.24
CA LEU A 36 -2.46 1.95 -8.85
C LEU A 36 -1.52 2.97 -9.48
N ASP A 37 -0.21 2.74 -9.48
CA ASP A 37 0.78 3.62 -10.10
C ASP A 37 0.53 3.78 -11.61
N LYS A 38 0.26 2.67 -12.31
CA LYS A 38 -0.08 2.71 -13.75
C LYS A 38 -1.36 3.50 -14.00
N MET A 39 -2.39 3.30 -13.19
CA MET A 39 -3.66 4.03 -13.35
C MET A 39 -3.51 5.53 -13.02
N LEU A 40 -2.77 5.86 -11.96
CA LEU A 40 -2.46 7.24 -11.59
C LEU A 40 -1.74 7.98 -12.72
N SER A 41 -0.73 7.33 -13.32
CA SER A 41 0.01 7.88 -14.45
C SER A 41 -0.91 8.21 -15.63
N GLY A 42 -1.81 7.27 -15.99
CA GLY A 42 -2.78 7.50 -17.06
C GLY A 42 -3.83 8.58 -16.75
N LEU A 43 -4.22 8.74 -15.47
CA LEU A 43 -5.11 9.83 -15.06
C LEU A 43 -4.41 11.19 -15.11
N GLN A 44 -3.13 11.27 -14.73
CA GLN A 44 -2.34 12.49 -14.83
C GLN A 44 -2.12 12.93 -16.27
N GLU A 45 -1.89 11.98 -17.19
CA GLU A 45 -1.82 12.27 -18.61
C GLU A 45 -3.14 12.86 -19.13
N ARG A 46 -4.28 12.25 -18.77
CA ARG A 46 -5.61 12.76 -19.13
C ARG A 46 -5.90 14.14 -18.53
N ASP A 47 -5.48 14.40 -17.29
CA ASP A 47 -5.58 15.73 -16.66
C ASP A 47 -4.90 16.80 -17.53
N GLY A 48 -3.65 16.55 -17.95
CA GLY A 48 -2.90 17.46 -18.80
C GLY A 48 -3.52 17.67 -20.18
N GLN A 49 -4.04 16.60 -20.80
CA GLN A 49 -4.73 16.69 -22.10
C GLN A 49 -6.03 17.50 -21.99
N LEU A 50 -6.85 17.25 -20.97
CA LEU A 50 -8.08 18.03 -20.72
C LEU A 50 -7.75 19.49 -20.45
N PHE A 51 -6.73 19.76 -19.63
CA PHE A 51 -6.29 21.12 -19.34
C PHE A 51 -5.88 21.87 -20.61
N SER A 52 -5.09 21.23 -21.49
CA SER A 52 -4.68 21.83 -22.77
C SER A 52 -5.89 22.17 -23.64
N ARG A 53 -6.88 21.28 -23.72
CA ARG A 53 -8.13 21.52 -24.48
C ARG A 53 -8.99 22.64 -23.86
N ILE A 54 -9.00 22.79 -22.53
CA ILE A 54 -9.67 23.92 -21.86
C ILE A 54 -9.00 25.23 -22.28
N VAL A 55 -7.67 25.29 -22.30
CA VAL A 55 -6.92 26.48 -22.74
C VAL A 55 -7.27 26.83 -24.18
N GLU A 56 -7.30 25.87 -25.10
CA GLU A 56 -7.68 26.09 -26.50
C GLU A 56 -9.13 26.61 -26.64
N ALA A 57 -10.09 25.98 -25.96
CA ALA A 57 -11.48 26.41 -25.97
C ALA A 57 -11.63 27.84 -25.43
N THR A 58 -10.90 28.16 -24.36
CA THR A 58 -10.88 29.50 -23.76
C THR A 58 -10.33 30.54 -24.73
N GLN A 59 -9.23 30.24 -25.43
CA GLN A 59 -8.64 31.15 -26.44
C GLN A 59 -9.57 31.40 -27.62
N LYS A 60 -10.39 30.41 -28.00
CA LYS A 60 -11.40 30.52 -29.06
C LYS A 60 -12.70 31.17 -28.59
N HIS A 61 -12.76 31.64 -27.34
CA HIS A 61 -13.98 32.14 -26.69
C HIS A 61 -15.14 31.13 -26.67
N ASP A 62 -14.83 29.82 -26.78
CA ASP A 62 -15.80 28.73 -26.67
C ASP A 62 -16.01 28.39 -25.18
N THR A 63 -16.82 29.22 -24.53
CA THR A 63 -17.12 29.11 -23.10
C THR A 63 -17.90 27.83 -22.74
N GLN A 64 -18.71 27.30 -23.66
CA GLN A 64 -19.48 26.08 -23.43
C GLN A 64 -18.55 24.87 -23.35
N THR A 65 -17.65 24.70 -24.33
CA THR A 65 -16.68 23.61 -24.32
C THR A 65 -15.73 23.72 -23.12
N ALA A 66 -15.22 24.93 -22.83
CA ALA A 66 -14.36 25.15 -21.67
C ALA A 66 -15.03 24.74 -20.35
N LYS A 67 -16.32 25.04 -20.17
CA LYS A 67 -17.10 24.67 -18.99
C LYS A 67 -17.27 23.16 -18.85
N VAL A 68 -17.64 22.46 -19.93
CA VAL A 68 -17.84 21.00 -19.91
C VAL A 68 -16.53 20.29 -19.57
N LEU A 69 -15.44 20.64 -20.26
CA LEU A 69 -14.13 20.04 -20.01
C LEU A 69 -13.61 20.37 -18.59
N GLY A 70 -13.89 21.57 -18.07
CA GLY A 70 -13.54 21.94 -16.71
C GLY A 70 -14.20 21.08 -15.64
N ASN A 71 -15.47 20.71 -15.82
CA ASN A 71 -16.17 19.79 -14.92
C ASN A 71 -15.55 18.39 -14.97
N GLU A 72 -15.21 17.89 -16.15
CA GLU A 72 -14.57 16.58 -16.30
C GLU A 72 -13.17 16.55 -15.66
N LEU A 73 -12.38 17.61 -15.83
CA LEU A 73 -11.09 17.77 -15.18
C LEU A 73 -11.20 17.73 -13.65
N ALA A 74 -12.22 18.38 -13.08
CA ALA A 74 -12.46 18.36 -11.63
C ALA A 74 -12.74 16.94 -11.10
N GLU A 75 -13.55 16.17 -11.82
CA GLU A 75 -13.82 14.77 -11.46
C GLU A 75 -12.57 13.88 -11.60
N ILE A 76 -11.77 14.06 -12.65
CA ILE A 76 -10.49 13.35 -12.81
C ILE A 76 -9.56 13.62 -11.61
N ARG A 77 -9.44 14.88 -11.18
CA ARG A 77 -8.61 15.25 -10.01
C ARG A 77 -9.10 14.64 -8.72
N LYS A 78 -10.41 14.55 -8.53
CA LYS A 78 -11.03 13.88 -7.37
C LYS A 78 -10.67 12.39 -7.35
N VAL A 79 -10.73 11.71 -8.49
CA VAL A 79 -10.33 10.30 -8.62
C VAL A 79 -8.84 10.12 -8.33
N ILE A 80 -7.97 10.98 -8.89
CA ILE A 80 -6.52 10.96 -8.61
C ILE A 80 -6.25 11.04 -7.10
N LYS A 81 -6.92 11.95 -6.39
CA LYS A 81 -6.75 12.12 -4.93
C LYS A 81 -7.12 10.84 -4.16
N ILE A 82 -8.25 10.22 -4.50
CA ILE A 82 -8.72 8.98 -3.85
C ILE A 82 -7.73 7.84 -4.11
N MET A 83 -7.30 7.67 -5.37
CA MET A 83 -6.39 6.60 -5.77
C MET A 83 -4.99 6.76 -5.16
N SER A 84 -4.49 7.99 -5.07
CA SER A 84 -3.24 8.30 -4.39
C SER A 84 -3.30 7.93 -2.91
N GLY A 85 -4.39 8.25 -2.23
CA GLY A 85 -4.63 7.84 -0.84
C GLY A 85 -4.64 6.31 -0.68
N ALA A 86 -5.33 5.59 -1.58
CA ALA A 86 -5.35 4.13 -1.57
C ALA A 86 -3.95 3.53 -1.78
N ARG A 87 -3.16 4.08 -2.71
CA ARG A 87 -1.78 3.64 -2.98
C ARG A 87 -0.92 3.75 -1.72
N ILE A 88 -0.94 4.92 -1.07
CA ILE A 88 -0.16 5.18 0.15
C ILE A 88 -0.59 4.23 1.27
N ALA A 89 -1.90 3.99 1.43
CA ALA A 89 -2.40 3.06 2.45
C ALA A 89 -1.90 1.63 2.21
N LEU A 90 -1.88 1.15 0.96
CA LEU A 90 -1.35 -0.18 0.63
C LEU A 90 0.16 -0.27 0.87
N GLU A 91 0.92 0.78 0.54
CA GLU A 91 2.36 0.85 0.79
C GLU A 91 2.67 0.80 2.29
N GLN A 92 1.90 1.51 3.12
CA GLN A 92 2.04 1.45 4.58
C GLN A 92 1.76 0.04 5.15
N ILE A 93 0.75 -0.65 4.61
CA ILE A 93 0.44 -2.03 5.04
C ILE A 93 1.56 -2.99 4.61
N GLU A 94 2.07 -2.84 3.40
CA GLU A 94 3.17 -3.65 2.86
C GLU A 94 4.44 -3.52 3.71
N LEU A 95 4.81 -2.29 4.09
CA LEU A 95 5.97 -2.03 4.95
C LEU A 95 5.82 -2.71 6.31
N ARG A 96 4.65 -2.57 6.96
CA ARG A 96 4.40 -3.19 8.27
C ARG A 96 4.49 -4.72 8.19
N LEU A 97 3.89 -5.34 7.17
CA LEU A 97 3.94 -6.79 7.00
C LEU A 97 5.37 -7.29 6.77
N THR A 98 6.17 -6.54 6.00
CA THR A 98 7.59 -6.85 5.81
C THR A 98 8.35 -6.76 7.13
N THR A 99 8.20 -5.68 7.89
CA THR A 99 8.84 -5.55 9.22
C THR A 99 8.44 -6.67 10.18
N PHE A 100 7.16 -7.05 10.24
CA PHE A 100 6.71 -8.15 11.11
C PHE A 100 7.27 -9.51 10.66
N SER A 101 7.44 -9.71 9.35
CA SER A 101 8.10 -10.92 8.83
C SER A 101 9.57 -10.98 9.27
N ASP A 102 10.31 -9.87 9.14
CA ASP A 102 11.73 -9.80 9.50
C ASP A 102 11.94 -9.96 11.01
N LEU A 103 11.06 -9.38 11.84
CA LEU A 103 11.06 -9.60 13.28
C LEU A 103 10.80 -11.06 13.65
N GLY A 104 9.88 -11.74 12.94
CA GLY A 104 9.65 -13.17 13.11
C GLY A 104 10.92 -14.01 12.87
N ASP A 105 11.67 -13.67 11.81
CA ASP A 105 12.91 -14.37 11.46
C ASP A 105 14.02 -14.14 12.49
N THR A 106 14.19 -12.92 12.99
CA THR A 106 15.18 -12.62 14.04
C THR A 106 14.89 -13.32 15.36
N VAL A 107 13.63 -13.40 15.79
CA VAL A 107 13.23 -14.14 17.01
C VAL A 107 13.55 -15.63 16.88
N VAL A 108 13.25 -16.24 15.73
CA VAL A 108 13.58 -17.65 15.47
C VAL A 108 15.09 -17.89 15.52
N ALA A 109 15.90 -16.96 15.01
CA ALA A 109 17.36 -17.07 15.03
C ALA A 109 17.98 -16.94 16.44
N ILE A 110 17.39 -16.13 17.32
CA ILE A 110 17.90 -15.86 18.68
C ILE A 110 17.37 -16.87 19.72
N MET A 111 16.25 -17.54 19.45
CA MET A 111 15.64 -18.49 20.39
C MET A 111 16.60 -19.59 20.90
N PRO A 112 17.49 -20.20 20.07
CA PRO A 112 18.43 -21.21 20.55
C PRO A 112 19.48 -20.65 21.51
N THR A 113 19.99 -19.43 21.28
CA THR A 113 21.01 -18.83 22.14
C THR A 113 20.45 -18.45 23.51
N MET A 114 19.19 -17.98 23.56
CA MET A 114 18.49 -17.75 24.83
C MET A 114 18.29 -19.04 25.64
N GLY A 115 18.05 -20.17 24.98
CA GLY A 115 17.91 -21.47 25.62
C GLY A 115 19.20 -21.96 26.29
N LEU A 116 20.36 -21.61 25.72
CA LEU A 116 21.68 -21.93 26.29
C LEU A 116 21.96 -21.09 27.55
N MET A 117 21.67 -19.78 27.50
CA MET A 117 21.91 -18.85 28.62
C MET A 117 21.03 -19.12 29.85
N LYS A 118 19.87 -19.78 29.68
CA LYS A 118 18.98 -20.15 30.80
C LYS A 118 19.41 -21.44 31.51
N ARG A 119 20.32 -22.21 30.91
CA ARG A 119 20.84 -23.49 31.44
C ARG A 119 22.27 -23.38 32.00
N SER A 120 22.91 -22.22 31.84
CA SER A 120 24.16 -21.81 32.48
C SER A 120 23.88 -21.01 33.74
#